data_AF-A0A935FPY2-F1
#
_entry.id   AF-A0A935FPY2-F1
#
_cell.length_a   1.000
_cell.length_b   1.000
_cell.length_c   1.000
_cell.angle_alpha   90.00
_cell.angle_beta   90.00
_cell.angle_gamma   90.00
#
_symmetry.space_group_name_H-M   'P 1'
#
loop_
_entity.id
_entity.type
_entity.pdbx_description
1 polymer ?
#
loop_
_entity_poly.entity_id
_entity_poly.type
_entity_poly.pdbx_seq_one_letter_code
_entity_poly.pdbx_strand_id
1 'polypeptide(L)'
;MKITAKIIMILFALTYMLSANEVSANEKYMLVRLTGSQQAIASAMNLADVHIDHAIKKENYLEAWLSQTEFDALKITGIQYQIMIPDWDTHYSNFPKMTDAEIRKSIQYTSDALNISHSIYGTMGGFLKWTEVIAKLDSMRAEYPQLISAKFSIGNTIESRPIWTVRVTKNPDVTTGRPEVWYHSMIHCRSRKACST
;
A
#
# COMPACT_ATOMS: atom_id res chain seq x y z
N MET A 1 46.96 -17.39 26.42
CA MET A 1 46.54 -17.21 25.00
C MET A 1 45.10 -17.62 24.70
N LYS A 2 44.52 -18.69 25.28
CA LYS A 2 43.12 -19.09 24.94
C LYS A 2 42.03 -18.20 25.54
N ILE A 3 42.28 -17.58 26.69
CA ILE A 3 41.32 -16.71 27.39
C ILE A 3 41.21 -15.34 26.70
N THR A 4 42.33 -14.79 26.24
CA THR A 4 42.39 -13.51 25.52
C THR A 4 41.66 -13.58 24.16
N ALA A 5 41.77 -14.69 23.43
CA ALA A 5 41.05 -14.88 22.17
C ALA A 5 39.52 -14.98 22.36
N LYS A 6 39.05 -15.60 23.46
CA LYS A 6 37.61 -15.66 23.79
C LYS A 6 37.04 -14.30 24.15
N ILE A 7 37.79 -13.48 24.90
CA ILE A 7 37.36 -12.12 25.27
C ILE A 7 37.28 -11.23 24.01
N ILE A 8 38.24 -11.34 23.10
CA ILE A 8 38.22 -10.61 21.83
C ILE A 8 37.02 -11.04 20.96
N MET A 9 36.73 -12.34 20.87
CA MET A 9 35.54 -12.82 20.14
C MET A 9 34.22 -12.35 20.76
N ILE A 10 34.13 -12.32 22.09
CA ILE A 10 32.94 -11.81 22.78
C ILE A 10 32.79 -10.31 22.56
N LEU A 11 33.87 -9.52 22.63
CA LEU A 11 33.82 -8.10 22.30
C LEU A 11 33.42 -7.85 20.85
N PHE A 12 33.94 -8.64 19.90
CA PHE A 12 33.62 -8.52 18.48
C PHE A 12 32.14 -8.86 18.21
N ALA A 13 31.61 -9.90 18.87
CA ALA A 13 30.20 -10.26 18.81
C ALA A 13 29.29 -9.21 19.47
N LEU A 14 29.74 -8.58 20.55
CA LEU A 14 29.00 -7.52 21.23
C LEU A 14 28.95 -6.24 20.38
N THR A 15 30.06 -5.87 19.71
CA THR A 15 30.08 -4.75 18.77
C THR A 15 29.21 -4.99 17.53
N TYR A 16 29.15 -6.23 17.03
CA TYR A 16 28.30 -6.59 15.89
C TYR A 16 26.79 -6.53 16.22
N MET A 17 26.42 -6.86 17.47
CA MET A 17 25.05 -6.78 17.95
C MET A 17 24.57 -5.34 18.22
N LEU A 18 25.48 -4.41 18.55
CA LEU A 18 25.12 -2.99 18.70
C LEU A 18 24.87 -2.29 17.36
N SER A 19 25.50 -2.73 16.27
CA SER A 19 25.27 -2.16 14.92
C SER A 19 24.01 -2.69 14.21
N ALA A 20 23.31 -3.68 14.77
CA ALA A 20 22.15 -4.31 14.13
C ALA A 20 20.79 -3.68 14.50
N ASN A 21 20.78 -2.62 15.31
CA ASN A 21 19.55 -1.94 15.74
C ASN A 21 19.43 -0.55 15.09
N GLU A 22 19.57 -0.46 13.77
CA GLU A 22 18.87 0.63 13.09
C GLU A 22 17.40 0.22 13.01
N VAL A 23 16.66 0.59 14.06
CA VAL A 23 15.21 0.76 13.93
C VAL A 23 15.06 1.83 12.87
N SER A 24 14.70 1.42 11.64
CA SER A 24 14.23 2.34 10.62
C SER A 24 13.16 3.19 11.29
N ALA A 25 13.45 4.46 11.56
CA ALA A 25 12.42 5.40 11.93
C ALA A 25 11.35 5.30 10.86
N ASN A 26 10.07 5.22 11.26
CA ASN A 26 8.99 5.18 10.29
C ASN A 26 9.09 6.46 9.45
N GLU A 27 9.51 6.31 8.20
CA GLU A 27 9.85 7.46 7.36
C GLU A 27 8.58 8.25 7.10
N LYS A 28 8.63 9.55 7.39
CA LYS A 28 7.48 10.42 7.17
C LYS A 28 7.40 10.80 5.70
N TYR A 29 6.19 10.75 5.17
CA TYR A 29 5.88 11.21 3.82
C TYR A 29 5.05 12.47 3.88
N MET A 30 5.36 13.43 3.02
CA MET A 30 4.74 14.75 2.98
C MET A 30 4.43 15.19 1.56
N LEU A 31 3.36 15.95 1.39
CA LEU A 31 3.05 16.59 0.12
C LEU A 31 3.73 17.95 0.10
N VAL A 32 4.65 18.15 -0.83
CA VAL A 32 5.41 19.40 -0.97
C VAL A 32 5.14 20.01 -2.33
N ARG A 33 4.89 21.31 -2.34
CA ARG A 33 4.87 22.14 -3.55
C ARG A 33 6.23 22.80 -3.68
N LEU A 34 6.97 22.46 -4.73
CA LEU A 34 8.19 23.15 -5.15
C LEU A 34 7.80 24.26 -6.13
N THR A 35 8.26 25.48 -5.89
CA THR A 35 7.92 26.67 -6.69
C THR A 35 9.13 27.11 -7.51
N GLY A 36 8.92 27.37 -8.80
CA GLY A 36 9.96 27.78 -9.73
C GLY A 36 9.63 27.39 -11.17
N SER A 37 10.49 27.78 -12.10
CA SER A 37 10.40 27.25 -13.47
C SER A 37 10.64 25.74 -13.48
N GLN A 38 10.09 25.05 -14.48
CA GLN A 38 10.30 23.61 -14.63
C GLN A 38 11.78 23.22 -14.70
N GLN A 39 12.61 24.05 -15.32
CA GLN A 39 14.06 23.85 -15.39
C GLN A 39 14.74 24.01 -14.03
N ALA A 40 14.32 25.01 -13.23
CA ALA A 40 14.87 25.20 -11.88
C ALA A 40 14.51 24.02 -10.96
N ILE A 41 13.26 23.57 -11.01
CA ILE A 41 12.79 22.41 -10.23
C ILE A 41 13.53 21.13 -10.65
N ALA A 42 13.65 20.88 -11.97
CA ALA A 42 14.40 19.72 -12.46
C ALA A 42 15.87 19.75 -12.05
N SER A 43 16.51 20.92 -12.08
CA SER A 43 17.90 21.08 -11.64
C SER A 43 18.07 20.81 -10.15
N ALA A 44 17.14 21.27 -9.32
CA ALA A 44 17.12 20.99 -7.89
C ALA A 44 16.94 19.49 -7.60
N MET A 45 15.98 18.82 -8.25
CA MET A 45 15.76 17.38 -8.08
C MET A 45 16.99 16.56 -8.49
N ASN A 46 17.63 16.89 -9.60
CA ASN A 46 18.84 16.21 -10.04
C ASN A 46 20.01 16.43 -9.07
N LEU A 47 20.18 17.64 -8.53
CA LEU A 47 21.23 17.94 -7.55
C LEU A 47 21.00 17.20 -6.22
N ALA A 48 19.74 17.02 -5.83
CA ALA A 48 19.34 16.31 -4.62
C ALA A 48 19.21 14.79 -4.82
N ASP A 49 19.44 14.28 -6.03
CA ASP A 49 19.22 12.88 -6.42
C ASP A 49 17.78 12.38 -6.15
N VAL A 50 16.80 13.28 -6.19
CA VAL A 50 15.39 12.97 -5.89
C VAL A 50 14.63 12.59 -7.16
N HIS A 51 14.03 11.40 -7.14
CA HIS A 51 13.32 10.81 -8.27
C HIS A 51 11.83 10.67 -7.95
N ILE A 52 10.97 11.27 -8.78
CA ILE A 52 9.54 11.31 -8.50
C ILE A 52 8.75 10.39 -9.45
N ASP A 53 8.01 9.43 -8.91
CA ASP A 53 7.08 8.57 -9.67
C ASP A 53 5.83 9.34 -10.14
N HIS A 54 5.24 10.16 -9.27
CA HIS A 54 4.04 10.94 -9.61
C HIS A 54 4.11 12.37 -9.07
N ALA A 55 3.82 13.34 -9.95
CA ALA A 55 3.75 14.75 -9.59
C ALA A 55 2.64 15.48 -10.36
N ILE A 56 2.01 16.44 -9.70
CA ILE A 56 1.18 17.44 -10.36
C ILE A 56 2.11 18.56 -10.82
N LYS A 57 2.27 18.71 -12.14
CA LYS A 57 3.12 19.74 -12.73
C LYS A 57 2.27 20.88 -13.28
N LYS A 58 2.63 22.11 -12.92
CA LYS A 58 2.08 23.36 -13.47
C LYS A 58 3.23 24.27 -13.89
N GLU A 59 2.95 25.32 -14.64
CA GLU A 59 3.98 26.20 -15.22
C GLU A 59 5.03 26.67 -14.18
N ASN A 60 4.58 27.08 -13.00
CA ASN A 60 5.42 27.69 -11.96
C ASN A 60 5.59 26.83 -10.69
N TYR A 61 5.08 25.60 -10.68
CA TYR A 61 5.25 24.70 -9.54
C TYR A 61 5.14 23.22 -9.88
N LEU A 62 5.67 22.39 -8.99
CA LEU A 62 5.51 20.95 -8.97
C LEU A 62 5.06 20.51 -7.58
N GLU A 63 3.99 19.71 -7.50
CA GLU A 63 3.59 19.05 -6.25
C GLU A 63 3.88 17.57 -6.32
N ALA A 64 4.56 17.06 -5.31
CA ALA A 64 4.85 15.64 -5.19
C ALA A 64 4.87 15.19 -3.73
N TRP A 65 4.60 13.91 -3.55
CA TRP A 65 4.86 13.24 -2.29
C TRP A 65 6.36 12.98 -2.21
N LEU A 66 6.96 13.40 -1.10
CA LEU A 66 8.37 13.25 -0.79
C LEU A 66 8.51 12.58 0.57
N SER A 67 9.50 11.71 0.69
CA SER A 67 9.97 11.24 1.98
C SER A 67 10.67 12.38 2.73
N GLN A 68 10.77 12.26 4.06
CA GLN A 68 11.52 13.21 4.88
C GLN A 68 12.96 13.35 4.39
N THR A 69 13.59 12.24 4.01
CA THR A 69 14.95 12.18 3.49
C THR A 69 15.08 12.97 2.17
N GLU A 70 14.18 12.73 1.22
CA GLU A 70 14.15 13.43 -0.07
C GLU A 70 13.90 14.93 0.10
N PHE A 71 12.97 15.28 0.98
CA PHE A 71 12.68 16.67 1.29
C PHE A 71 13.88 17.36 1.95
N ASP A 72 14.58 16.68 2.86
CA ASP A 72 15.79 17.19 3.50
C ASP A 72 16.90 17.45 2.49
N ALA A 73 17.08 16.57 1.50
CA ALA A 73 18.02 16.77 0.40
C ALA A 73 17.63 17.98 -0.48
N LEU A 74 16.34 18.13 -0.82
CA LEU A 74 15.84 19.24 -1.63
C LEU A 74 15.99 20.60 -0.94
N LYS A 75 15.85 20.67 0.39
CA LYS A 75 16.09 21.93 1.12
C LYS A 75 17.49 22.49 0.89
N ILE A 76 18.50 21.62 0.75
CA ILE A 76 19.91 22.03 0.59
C ILE A 76 20.12 22.74 -0.76
N THR A 77 19.30 22.46 -1.77
CA THR A 77 19.43 23.09 -3.10
C THR A 77 18.93 24.54 -3.14
N GLY A 78 18.29 25.02 -2.08
CA GLY A 78 17.70 26.36 -2.02
C GLY A 78 16.45 26.56 -2.87
N ILE A 79 15.83 25.48 -3.37
CA ILE A 79 14.57 25.57 -4.11
C ILE A 79 13.47 26.12 -3.19
N GLN A 80 12.62 27.01 -3.70
CA GLN A 80 11.49 27.51 -2.93
C GLN A 80 10.43 26.40 -2.79
N TYR A 81 9.87 26.24 -1.59
CA TYR A 81 8.89 25.20 -1.34
C TYR A 81 7.80 25.64 -0.35
N GLN A 82 6.70 24.90 -0.36
CA GLN A 82 5.63 24.95 0.63
C GLN A 82 5.23 23.52 1.00
N ILE A 83 5.15 23.23 2.30
CA ILE A 83 4.62 21.96 2.80
C ILE A 83 3.09 22.06 2.77
N MET A 84 2.45 21.24 1.95
CA MET A 84 0.98 21.21 1.79
C MET A 84 0.35 20.25 2.79
N ILE A 85 0.95 19.07 2.96
CA ILE A 85 0.56 18.06 3.96
C ILE A 85 1.83 17.60 4.65
N PRO A 86 2.03 17.90 5.95
CA PRO A 86 3.30 17.64 6.63
C PRO A 86 3.52 16.17 7.00
N ASP A 87 2.44 15.39 7.12
CA ASP A 87 2.49 14.01 7.58
C ASP A 87 1.31 13.25 6.96
N TRP A 88 1.61 12.36 6.01
CA TRP A 88 0.64 11.52 5.31
C TRP A 88 -0.21 10.72 6.29
N ASP A 89 0.42 9.96 7.20
CA ASP A 89 -0.28 9.04 8.09
C ASP A 89 -1.26 9.78 8.99
N THR A 90 -0.81 10.90 9.56
CA THR A 90 -1.65 11.75 10.41
C THR A 90 -2.80 12.36 9.61
N HIS A 91 -2.53 12.86 8.39
CA HIS A 91 -3.54 13.49 7.55
C HIS A 91 -4.70 12.54 7.23
N TYR A 92 -4.39 11.33 6.76
CA TYR A 92 -5.41 10.36 6.34
C TYR A 92 -6.03 9.60 7.51
N SER A 93 -5.30 9.38 8.61
CA SER A 93 -5.86 8.73 9.81
C SER A 93 -6.92 9.59 10.49
N ASN A 94 -6.84 10.91 10.33
CA ASN A 94 -7.78 11.89 10.87
C ASN A 94 -9.03 12.11 10.00
N PHE A 95 -9.11 11.49 8.83
CA PHE A 95 -10.33 11.57 8.03
C PHE A 95 -11.50 10.92 8.78
N PRO A 96 -12.71 11.49 8.71
CA PRO A 96 -13.89 10.89 9.29
C PRO A 96 -14.07 9.45 8.79
N LYS A 97 -14.21 8.53 9.73
CA LYS A 97 -14.52 7.12 9.44
C LYS A 97 -16.02 6.94 9.56
N MET A 98 -16.60 6.15 8.66
CA MET A 98 -18.02 5.78 8.78
C MET A 98 -18.23 5.04 10.10
N THR A 99 -19.29 5.42 10.80
CA THR A 99 -19.80 4.67 11.96
C THR A 99 -20.40 3.34 11.50
N ASP A 100 -20.49 2.37 12.41
CA ASP A 100 -21.14 1.09 12.11
C ASP A 100 -22.60 1.27 11.65
N ALA A 101 -23.28 2.30 12.15
CA ALA A 101 -24.64 2.62 11.74
C ALA A 101 -24.72 3.08 10.29
N GLU A 102 -23.78 3.93 9.85
CA GLU A 102 -23.69 4.39 8.46
C GLU A 102 -23.29 3.26 7.51
N ILE A 103 -22.37 2.38 7.94
CA ILE A 103 -21.99 1.19 7.18
C ILE A 103 -23.20 0.28 6.98
N ARG A 104 -23.93 -0.05 8.07
CA ARG A 104 -25.15 -0.88 7.98
C ARG A 104 -26.19 -0.25 7.06
N LYS A 105 -26.41 1.05 7.17
CA LYS A 105 -27.37 1.77 6.31
C LYS A 105 -26.97 1.70 4.84
N SER A 106 -25.69 1.84 4.53
CA SER A 106 -25.18 1.73 3.15
C SER A 106 -25.33 0.33 2.57
N ILE A 107 -25.00 -0.70 3.36
CA ILE A 107 -25.19 -2.11 2.97
C ILE A 107 -26.69 -2.38 2.72
N GLN A 108 -27.56 -1.92 3.62
CA GLN A 108 -29.01 -2.07 3.47
C GLN A 108 -29.52 -1.41 2.18
N TYR A 109 -29.11 -0.17 1.91
CA TYR A 109 -29.45 0.52 0.66
C TYR A 109 -29.01 -0.27 -0.57
N THR A 110 -27.79 -0.82 -0.55
CA THR A 110 -27.24 -1.59 -1.68
C THR A 110 -28.05 -2.88 -1.90
N SER A 111 -28.46 -3.54 -0.82
CA SER A 111 -29.35 -4.70 -0.88
C SER A 111 -30.69 -4.33 -1.50
N ASP A 112 -31.34 -3.28 -1.00
CA ASP A 112 -32.70 -2.90 -1.41
C ASP A 112 -32.76 -2.34 -2.84
N ALA A 113 -31.76 -1.55 -3.25
CA ALA A 113 -31.76 -0.87 -4.54
C ALA A 113 -31.15 -1.70 -5.68
N LEU A 114 -30.15 -2.55 -5.38
CA LEU A 114 -29.35 -3.25 -6.40
C LEU A 114 -29.41 -4.77 -6.28
N ASN A 115 -30.15 -5.31 -5.30
CA ASN A 115 -30.21 -6.74 -5.00
C ASN A 115 -28.83 -7.35 -4.74
N ILE A 116 -27.95 -6.59 -4.07
CA ILE A 116 -26.61 -7.02 -3.69
C ILE A 116 -26.60 -7.28 -2.18
N SER A 117 -26.66 -8.55 -1.79
CA SER A 117 -26.74 -8.97 -0.39
C SER A 117 -25.39 -9.14 0.31
N HIS A 118 -24.30 -9.35 -0.45
CA HIS A 118 -22.99 -9.72 0.11
C HIS A 118 -21.93 -8.61 0.00
N SER A 119 -22.32 -7.36 0.22
CA SER A 119 -21.39 -6.22 0.27
C SER A 119 -20.69 -6.12 1.62
N ILE A 120 -19.40 -5.75 1.63
CA ILE A 120 -18.66 -5.46 2.86
C ILE A 120 -17.88 -4.16 2.73
N TYR A 121 -17.69 -3.48 3.86
CA TYR A 121 -16.77 -2.36 4.00
C TYR A 121 -15.52 -2.84 4.74
N GLY A 122 -14.35 -2.47 4.24
CA GLY A 122 -13.09 -2.81 4.91
C GLY A 122 -12.67 -1.78 5.95
N THR A 123 -11.75 -2.18 6.82
CA THR A 123 -11.32 -1.35 7.97
C THR A 123 -10.37 -0.22 7.57
N MET A 124 -9.82 -0.23 6.36
CA MET A 124 -8.94 0.82 5.85
C MET A 124 -9.75 1.90 5.12
N GLY A 125 -10.43 2.77 5.88
CA GLY A 125 -11.19 3.88 5.29
C GLY A 125 -12.31 3.43 4.35
N GLY A 126 -12.90 2.25 4.61
CA GLY A 126 -13.91 1.61 3.78
C GLY A 126 -13.34 0.61 2.76
N PHE A 127 -12.04 0.61 2.51
CA PHE A 127 -11.35 -0.36 1.65
C PHE A 127 -10.85 -1.57 2.45
N LEU A 128 -10.76 -2.71 1.78
CA LEU A 128 -10.31 -3.97 2.39
C LEU A 128 -8.78 -4.00 2.48
N LYS A 129 -8.27 -4.42 3.63
CA LYS A 129 -6.87 -4.84 3.78
C LYS A 129 -6.64 -6.16 3.04
N TRP A 130 -5.39 -6.49 2.77
CA TRP A 130 -5.05 -7.75 2.09
C TRP A 130 -5.67 -8.99 2.76
N THR A 131 -5.58 -9.08 4.10
CA THR A 131 -6.18 -10.17 4.87
C THR A 131 -7.71 -10.22 4.78
N GLU A 132 -8.35 -9.05 4.74
CA GLU A 132 -9.80 -8.92 4.58
C GLU A 132 -10.26 -9.31 3.17
N VAL A 133 -9.46 -9.02 2.13
CA VAL A 133 -9.72 -9.50 0.76
C VAL A 133 -9.69 -11.02 0.71
N ILE A 134 -8.67 -11.66 1.33
CA ILE A 134 -8.59 -13.12 1.37
C ILE A 134 -9.81 -13.71 2.07
N ALA A 135 -10.16 -13.17 3.24
CA ALA A 135 -11.35 -13.62 3.97
C ALA A 135 -12.64 -13.38 3.16
N LYS A 136 -12.71 -12.31 2.36
CA LYS A 136 -13.82 -12.04 1.46
C LYS A 136 -13.96 -13.14 0.41
N LEU A 137 -12.86 -13.57 -0.23
CA LEU A 137 -12.90 -14.68 -1.20
C LEU A 137 -13.45 -15.96 -0.56
N ASP A 138 -13.08 -16.27 0.67
CA ASP A 138 -13.63 -17.43 1.40
C ASP A 138 -15.13 -17.27 1.68
N SER A 139 -15.55 -16.10 2.15
CA SER A 139 -16.98 -15.83 2.39
C SER A 139 -17.81 -15.84 1.10
N MET A 140 -17.21 -15.51 -0.04
CA MET A 140 -17.87 -15.57 -1.35
C MET A 140 -18.15 -17.02 -1.77
N ARG A 141 -17.21 -17.94 -1.52
CA ARG A 141 -17.45 -19.38 -1.72
C ARG A 141 -18.52 -19.91 -0.77
N ALA A 142 -18.51 -19.49 0.50
CA ALA A 142 -19.49 -19.93 1.48
C ALA A 142 -20.92 -19.52 1.10
N GLU A 143 -21.09 -18.29 0.61
CA GLU A 143 -22.39 -17.75 0.19
C GLU A 143 -22.85 -18.31 -1.16
N TYR A 144 -21.94 -18.46 -2.12
CA TYR A 144 -22.25 -18.87 -3.49
C TYR A 144 -21.46 -20.12 -3.92
N PRO A 145 -21.64 -21.27 -3.26
CA PRO A 145 -20.84 -22.47 -3.51
C PRO A 145 -21.03 -23.05 -4.92
N GLN A 146 -22.17 -22.79 -5.56
CA GLN A 146 -22.44 -23.24 -6.92
C GLN A 146 -21.91 -22.29 -8.00
N LEU A 147 -21.38 -21.11 -7.62
CA LEU A 147 -20.89 -20.10 -8.56
C LEU A 147 -19.41 -19.79 -8.38
N ILE A 148 -18.87 -19.93 -7.18
CA ILE A 148 -17.52 -19.49 -6.83
C ILE A 148 -16.73 -20.69 -6.35
N SER A 149 -15.48 -20.86 -6.80
CA SER A 149 -14.63 -21.98 -6.36
C SER A 149 -14.05 -21.73 -4.98
N ALA A 150 -13.54 -22.76 -4.32
CA ALA A 150 -12.55 -22.52 -3.27
C ALA A 150 -11.40 -21.68 -3.85
N LYS A 151 -10.86 -20.73 -3.08
CA LYS A 151 -9.69 -19.97 -3.51
C LYS A 151 -8.50 -20.92 -3.70
N PHE A 152 -7.70 -20.67 -4.72
CA PHE A 152 -6.46 -21.42 -4.96
C PHE A 152 -5.36 -20.46 -5.38
N SER A 153 -4.11 -20.88 -5.16
CA SER A 153 -2.94 -20.08 -5.51
C SER A 153 -2.52 -20.35 -6.95
N ILE A 154 -2.15 -19.29 -7.68
CA ILE A 154 -1.54 -19.38 -9.02
C ILE A 154 -0.01 -19.19 -9.00
N GLY A 155 0.57 -19.12 -7.81
CA GLY A 155 1.98 -18.84 -7.60
C GLY A 155 2.18 -17.93 -6.40
N ASN A 156 3.43 -17.55 -6.16
CA ASN A 156 3.78 -16.71 -5.02
C ASN A 156 4.41 -15.40 -5.51
N THR A 157 4.28 -14.35 -4.70
CA THR A 157 5.04 -13.11 -4.87
C THR A 157 6.53 -13.32 -4.57
N ILE A 158 7.36 -12.31 -4.84
CA ILE A 158 8.79 -12.34 -4.52
C ILE A 158 9.06 -12.51 -3.00
N GLU A 159 8.16 -12.00 -2.16
CA GLU A 159 8.19 -12.19 -0.70
C GLU A 159 7.49 -13.49 -0.27
N SER A 160 7.29 -14.42 -1.19
CA SER A 160 6.69 -15.74 -0.94
C SER A 160 5.24 -15.72 -0.43
N ARG A 161 4.47 -14.67 -0.71
CA ARG A 161 3.03 -14.61 -0.38
C ARG A 161 2.20 -15.26 -1.49
N PRO A 162 1.22 -16.13 -1.20
CA PRO A 162 0.38 -16.73 -2.24
C PRO A 162 -0.44 -15.69 -3.01
N ILE A 163 -0.53 -15.85 -4.33
CA ILE A 163 -1.40 -15.05 -5.21
C ILE A 163 -2.72 -15.81 -5.36
N TRP A 164 -3.75 -15.33 -4.67
CA TRP A 164 -5.05 -15.98 -4.64
C TRP A 164 -5.91 -15.65 -5.85
N THR A 165 -6.63 -16.64 -6.35
CA THR A 165 -7.68 -16.48 -7.35
C THR A 165 -8.89 -17.36 -7.03
N VAL A 166 -10.01 -17.07 -7.67
CA VAL A 166 -11.24 -17.87 -7.65
C VAL A 166 -11.77 -18.01 -9.08
N ARG A 167 -12.48 -19.10 -9.36
CA ARG A 167 -13.27 -19.23 -10.58
C ARG A 167 -14.71 -18.82 -10.30
N VAL A 168 -15.33 -18.13 -11.26
CA VAL A 168 -16.75 -17.77 -11.22
C VAL A 168 -17.48 -18.43 -12.39
N THR A 169 -18.23 -19.49 -12.14
CA THR A 169 -18.97 -20.28 -13.14
C THR A 169 -19.98 -21.21 -12.47
N LYS A 170 -20.97 -21.71 -13.21
CA LYS A 170 -22.01 -22.62 -12.68
C LYS A 170 -21.50 -23.97 -12.14
N ASN A 171 -20.27 -24.35 -12.50
CA ASN A 171 -19.58 -25.56 -12.02
C ASN A 171 -18.16 -25.19 -11.61
N PRO A 172 -17.96 -24.52 -10.46
CA PRO A 172 -16.71 -23.82 -10.16
C PRO A 172 -15.54 -24.72 -9.73
N ASP A 173 -15.84 -25.96 -9.33
CA ASP A 173 -14.86 -26.92 -8.84
C ASP A 173 -14.23 -27.79 -9.94
N VAL A 174 -14.66 -27.62 -11.19
CA VAL A 174 -14.15 -28.37 -12.35
C VAL A 174 -13.86 -27.45 -13.53
N THR A 175 -12.83 -27.80 -14.32
CA THR A 175 -12.55 -27.13 -15.59
C THR A 175 -13.65 -27.44 -16.59
N THR A 176 -14.23 -26.40 -17.20
CA THR A 176 -15.42 -26.58 -18.05
C THR A 176 -15.10 -26.73 -19.54
N GLY A 177 -13.84 -26.54 -19.94
CA GLY A 177 -13.40 -26.59 -21.36
C GLY A 177 -14.00 -25.49 -22.24
N ARG A 178 -14.69 -24.52 -21.64
CA ARG A 178 -15.25 -23.35 -22.33
C ARG A 178 -14.21 -22.23 -22.40
N PRO A 179 -14.39 -21.24 -23.29
CA PRO A 179 -13.59 -20.03 -23.25
C PRO A 179 -13.66 -19.36 -21.87
N GLU A 180 -12.51 -18.91 -21.37
CA GLU A 180 -12.37 -18.26 -20.07
C GLU A 180 -11.94 -16.79 -20.26
N VAL A 181 -12.39 -15.92 -19.37
CA VAL A 181 -11.97 -14.51 -19.33
C VAL A 181 -11.27 -14.28 -17.99
N TRP A 182 -10.06 -13.73 -18.06
CA TRP A 182 -9.26 -13.44 -16.88
C TRP A 182 -9.43 -11.99 -16.44
N TYR A 183 -9.84 -11.80 -15.19
CA TYR A 183 -9.90 -10.49 -14.55
C TYR A 183 -8.87 -10.42 -13.44
N HIS A 184 -8.03 -9.40 -13.47
CA HIS A 184 -7.08 -9.12 -12.41
C HIS A 184 -7.17 -7.64 -12.00
N SER A 185 -6.73 -7.36 -10.78
CA SER A 185 -6.66 -6.00 -10.22
C SER A 185 -5.42 -5.88 -9.35
N MET A 186 -5.17 -4.68 -8.81
CA MET A 186 -4.07 -4.43 -7.87
C MET A 186 -2.66 -4.68 -8.43
N ILE A 187 -2.48 -4.63 -9.76
CA ILE A 187 -1.13 -4.72 -10.36
C ILE A 187 -0.22 -3.57 -9.89
N HIS A 188 -0.82 -2.40 -9.61
CA HIS A 188 -0.16 -1.29 -8.92
C HIS A 188 -0.76 -1.12 -7.53
N CYS A 189 0.06 -1.29 -6.50
CA CYS A 189 -0.32 -1.25 -5.08
C CYS A 189 -0.98 0.09 -4.68
N ARG A 190 -0.53 1.21 -5.25
CA ARG A 190 -1.11 2.55 -4.99
C ARG A 190 -2.56 2.76 -5.44
N SER A 191 -3.17 1.81 -6.15
CA SER A 191 -4.60 1.89 -6.49
C SER A 191 -5.45 1.52 -5.26
N ARG A 192 -6.15 2.52 -4.70
CA ARG A 192 -6.76 2.58 -3.35
C ARG A 192 -7.55 1.37 -2.82
N LYS A 193 -7.86 0.35 -3.63
CA LYS A 193 -8.86 -0.66 -3.27
C LYS A 193 -8.39 -1.78 -2.34
N ALA A 194 -7.08 -2.09 -2.22
CA ALA A 194 -6.65 -3.17 -1.29
C ALA A 194 -5.13 -3.35 -1.08
N CYS A 195 -4.35 -2.28 -0.89
CA CYS A 195 -2.90 -2.42 -0.73
C CYS A 195 -2.31 -1.85 0.57
N SER A 196 -3.01 -1.95 1.70
CA SER A 196 -2.29 -1.96 2.98
C SER A 196 -2.13 -3.39 3.48
N THR A 197 -0.88 -3.72 3.73
CA THR A 197 -0.43 -4.85 4.54
C THR A 197 -0.80 -4.63 6.00
#